data_AF-A0A817WS75-F1
#
_entry.id   AF-A0A817WS75-F1
#
_cell.length_a   1.000
_cell.length_b   1.000
_cell.length_c   1.000
_cell.angle_alpha   90.00
_cell.angle_beta   90.00
_cell.angle_gamma   90.00
#
_symmetry.space_group_name_H-M   'P 1'
#
loop_
_entity.id
_entity.type
_entity.pdbx_description
1 polymer ?
#
loop_
_entity_poly.entity_id
_entity_poly.type
_entity_poly.pdbx_seq_one_letter_code
_entity_poly.pdbx_strand_id
1 'polypeptide(L)'
;MATGAPILLRRRNFQWYWNSAPDPWPVREEQWQKYTDIENEIIEDGHNQKRKEVEIDGNYVIDLKHQVQYKKGDSHKQRPIKRVQLDRDRSSLHLREERFSLPVPLATSTQAIDDNRDVEMEILHVRIGRLGHFAAVYAEDHINNQGKSLADVVQEAANGIIKEGSALNKEKEARWLAAQLLAVKHFGLNIATDHMFRIPAEIGDTVVHMYTLETFLYKLVNSHGRHQFSVTNETVKTLGPFYLILQRYLFQIETKNFFTVYRGLSLTDEQRQLFMTKRLEFTAFTSTSKNRVKAEQFGDTLLVIDLEPELSDGDTAEYCGSDIAHLSDFLNEEEFLIRTGTFFKFIKHEYNSKMKKHLIYLKSINGSNFLAADFMSRMS
;
A
#
# COMPACT_ATOMS: atom_id res chain seq x y z
N MET A 1 11.53 31.75 -6.15
CA MET A 1 12.25 30.83 -5.25
C MET A 1 11.26 30.33 -4.21
N ALA A 2 10.65 29.17 -4.44
CA ALA A 2 9.71 28.56 -3.50
C ALA A 2 10.51 27.88 -2.39
N THR A 3 10.28 28.32 -1.16
CA THR A 3 10.83 27.74 0.06
C THR A 3 10.46 26.26 0.13
N GLY A 4 11.48 25.39 0.13
CA GLY A 4 11.31 23.94 0.19
C GLY A 4 10.42 23.55 1.36
N ALA A 5 9.29 22.92 1.04
CA ALA A 5 8.49 22.22 2.03
C ALA A 5 9.38 21.15 2.69
N PRO A 6 9.29 20.98 4.01
CA PRO A 6 10.18 20.07 4.74
C PRO A 6 10.03 18.65 4.23
N ILE A 7 11.17 18.00 4.01
CA ILE A 7 11.34 16.55 3.86
C ILE A 7 10.61 15.89 5.03
N LEU A 8 9.62 15.04 4.73
CA LEU A 8 8.85 14.18 5.64
C LEU A 8 8.95 14.59 7.13
N LEU A 9 8.19 15.59 7.54
CA LEU A 9 7.95 15.84 8.97
C LEU A 9 7.18 14.66 9.53
N ARG A 10 7.91 13.65 10.04
CA ARG A 10 7.35 12.50 10.75
C ARG A 10 6.38 12.94 11.85
N ARG A 11 5.29 12.20 11.97
CA ARG A 11 4.35 12.07 13.10
C ARG A 11 3.95 13.35 13.79
N ARG A 12 3.00 13.98 13.14
CA ARG A 12 2.15 14.97 13.74
C ARG A 12 1.20 14.33 14.77
N ASN A 13 1.27 14.78 16.02
CA ASN A 13 0.51 14.25 17.15
C ASN A 13 -0.86 14.91 17.28
N PHE A 14 -1.58 15.09 16.18
CA PHE A 14 -2.92 15.66 16.22
C PHE A 14 -3.84 14.95 15.23
N GLN A 15 -5.13 15.06 15.49
CA GLN A 15 -6.18 14.64 14.58
C GLN A 15 -7.24 15.74 14.52
N TRP A 16 -7.57 16.14 13.31
CA TRP A 16 -8.71 16.99 13.02
C TRP A 16 -9.98 16.16 12.86
N TYR A 17 -11.09 16.71 13.34
CA TYR A 17 -12.43 16.12 13.26
C TYR A 17 -13.44 17.14 12.78
N TRP A 18 -14.55 16.66 12.22
CA TRP A 18 -15.73 17.45 11.90
C TRP A 18 -16.99 16.82 12.49
N ASN A 19 -17.98 17.65 12.81
CA ASN A 19 -19.25 17.17 13.34
C ASN A 19 -20.16 16.69 12.20
N SER A 20 -20.36 15.37 12.12
CA SER A 20 -21.19 14.67 11.14
C SER A 20 -22.65 14.55 11.52
N ALA A 21 -23.08 15.07 12.68
CA ALA A 21 -24.47 15.01 13.09
C ALA A 21 -25.40 15.67 12.05
N PRO A 22 -26.63 15.17 11.83
CA PRO A 22 -27.60 15.79 10.91
C PRO A 22 -27.87 17.25 11.24
N ASP A 23 -27.98 17.56 12.54
CA ASP A 23 -27.96 18.91 13.07
C ASP A 23 -26.67 19.11 13.91
N PRO A 24 -25.68 19.87 13.41
CA PRO A 24 -24.33 19.89 13.99
C PRO A 24 -24.17 20.89 15.15
N TRP A 25 -25.21 21.64 15.52
CA TRP A 25 -25.16 22.71 16.54
C TRP A 25 -25.83 22.36 17.89
N PRO A 26 -26.89 21.52 17.98
CA PRO A 26 -27.43 21.08 19.25
C PRO A 26 -26.51 20.06 19.95
N VAL A 27 -26.37 20.22 21.27
CA VAL A 27 -25.46 19.47 22.15
C VAL A 27 -25.82 17.98 22.33
N ARG A 28 -26.99 17.53 21.85
CA ARG A 28 -27.54 16.23 22.29
C ARG A 28 -26.96 15.01 21.57
N GLU A 29 -26.45 15.16 20.36
CA GLU A 29 -25.89 14.04 19.57
C GLU A 29 -24.63 14.48 18.81
N GLU A 30 -23.53 14.70 19.53
CA GLU A 30 -22.24 14.94 18.87
C GLU A 30 -21.75 13.68 18.15
N GLN A 31 -21.65 13.75 16.83
CA GLN A 31 -21.04 12.70 16.03
C GLN A 31 -19.78 13.28 15.38
N TRP A 32 -18.61 12.93 15.91
CA TRP A 32 -17.35 13.43 15.37
C TRP A 32 -16.74 12.41 14.42
N GLN A 33 -16.51 12.81 13.19
CA GLN A 33 -15.78 12.02 12.20
C GLN A 33 -14.38 12.59 11.99
N LYS A 34 -13.42 11.70 11.77
CA LYS A 34 -12.03 12.08 11.44
C LYS A 34 -11.97 12.56 10.00
N TYR A 35 -11.14 13.55 9.75
CA TYR A 35 -10.63 13.78 8.40
C TYR A 35 -9.68 12.65 8.01
N THR A 36 -9.54 12.39 6.70
CA THR A 36 -8.58 11.40 6.21
C THR A 36 -7.15 11.80 6.58
N ASP A 37 -6.20 10.86 6.49
CA ASP A 37 -4.79 11.12 6.81
C ASP A 37 -4.25 12.36 6.08
N ILE A 38 -4.57 12.50 4.78
CA ILE A 38 -4.08 13.61 3.96
C ILE A 38 -4.87 14.90 4.17
N GLU A 39 -6.19 14.82 4.35
CA GLU A 39 -6.98 16.00 4.71
C GLU A 39 -6.51 16.58 6.05
N ASN A 40 -6.21 15.72 7.02
CA ASN A 40 -5.64 16.09 8.31
C ASN A 40 -4.30 16.83 8.15
N GLU A 41 -3.41 16.34 7.28
CA GLU A 41 -2.14 17.00 6.96
C GLU A 41 -2.33 18.36 6.27
N ILE A 42 -3.23 18.43 5.27
CA ILE A 42 -3.56 19.67 4.55
C ILE A 42 -4.11 20.73 5.51
N ILE A 43 -5.03 20.35 6.40
CA ILE A 43 -5.63 21.25 7.38
C ILE A 43 -4.57 21.76 8.36
N GLU A 44 -3.73 20.87 8.88
CA GLU A 44 -2.67 21.30 9.80
C GLU A 44 -1.63 22.17 9.12
N ASP A 45 -1.21 21.87 7.89
CA ASP A 45 -0.30 22.73 7.14
C ASP A 45 -0.85 24.15 7.05
N GLY A 46 -2.16 24.29 6.78
CA GLY A 46 -2.83 25.58 6.80
C GLY A 46 -2.84 26.24 8.18
N HIS A 47 -3.12 25.46 9.23
CA HIS A 47 -3.12 25.93 10.62
C HIS A 47 -1.74 26.45 11.04
N ASN A 48 -0.68 25.68 10.81
CA ASN A 48 0.70 26.05 11.14
C ASN A 48 1.19 27.27 10.35
N GLN A 49 0.72 27.43 9.11
CA GLN A 49 1.00 28.61 8.29
C GLN A 49 0.06 29.79 8.59
N LYS A 50 -0.80 29.70 9.61
CA LYS A 50 -1.77 30.73 10.00
C LYS A 50 -2.68 31.18 8.84
N ARG A 51 -3.03 30.24 7.95
CA ARG A 51 -3.99 30.49 6.88
C ARG A 51 -5.39 30.66 7.50
N LYS A 52 -6.21 31.51 6.88
CA LYS A 52 -7.62 31.67 7.29
C LYS A 52 -8.46 30.49 6.83
N GLU A 53 -8.23 30.04 5.61
CA GLU A 53 -9.01 29.00 4.95
C GLU A 53 -8.09 27.99 4.26
N VAL A 54 -8.56 26.75 4.18
CA VAL A 54 -7.92 25.65 3.46
C VAL A 54 -8.99 24.89 2.66
N GLU A 55 -8.67 24.50 1.42
CA GLU A 55 -9.56 23.66 0.62
C GLU A 55 -9.14 22.19 0.69
N ILE A 56 -10.10 21.31 0.89
CA ILE A 56 -9.93 19.84 0.82
C ILE A 56 -10.80 19.27 -0.32
N ASP A 57 -10.70 17.97 -0.57
CA ASP A 57 -11.47 17.29 -1.61
C ASP A 57 -12.99 17.35 -1.35
N GLY A 58 -13.80 17.09 -2.38
CA GLY A 58 -15.27 17.23 -2.29
C GLY A 58 -15.78 18.67 -2.29
N ASN A 59 -14.93 19.64 -2.65
CA ASN A 59 -15.21 21.08 -2.63
C ASN A 59 -15.55 21.62 -1.25
N TYR A 60 -14.93 21.10 -0.19
CA TYR A 60 -15.07 21.66 1.15
C TYR A 60 -13.98 22.69 1.45
N VAL A 61 -14.37 23.73 2.18
CA VAL A 61 -13.49 24.76 2.72
C VAL A 61 -13.49 24.66 4.23
N ILE A 62 -12.31 24.66 4.81
CA ILE A 62 -12.04 24.64 6.25
C ILE A 62 -11.66 26.04 6.67
N ASP A 63 -12.56 26.71 7.41
CA ASP A 63 -12.30 28.00 8.03
C ASP A 63 -11.66 27.78 9.40
N LEU A 64 -10.35 27.95 9.43
CA LEU A 64 -9.54 27.76 10.63
C LEU A 64 -9.74 28.88 11.66
N LYS A 65 -10.24 30.05 11.23
CA LYS A 65 -10.50 31.17 12.13
C LYS A 65 -11.78 30.93 12.93
N HIS A 66 -12.85 30.49 12.26
CA HIS A 66 -14.14 30.24 12.88
C HIS A 66 -14.36 28.78 13.29
N GLN A 67 -13.40 27.90 13.01
CA GLN A 67 -13.43 26.46 13.35
C GLN A 67 -14.68 25.76 12.78
N VAL A 68 -14.92 25.98 11.49
CA VAL A 68 -16.02 25.37 10.75
C VAL A 68 -15.56 24.86 9.39
N GLN A 69 -16.26 23.87 8.86
CA GLN A 69 -16.21 23.49 7.46
C GLN A 69 -17.51 23.83 6.75
N TYR A 70 -17.45 24.14 5.47
CA TYR A 70 -18.61 24.33 4.60
C TYR A 70 -18.30 23.93 3.17
N LYS A 71 -19.34 23.66 2.39
CA LYS A 71 -19.19 23.34 0.97
C LYS A 71 -19.05 24.63 0.16
N LYS A 72 -18.12 24.66 -0.78
CA LYS A 72 -17.94 25.78 -1.71
C LYS A 72 -19.22 25.99 -2.51
N GLY A 73 -19.75 27.22 -2.46
CA GLY A 73 -21.06 27.56 -3.05
C GLY A 73 -22.27 27.37 -2.13
N ASP A 74 -22.10 26.78 -0.93
CA ASP A 74 -23.14 26.67 0.10
C ASP A 74 -22.52 26.92 1.49
N SER A 75 -22.21 28.18 1.77
CA SER A 75 -21.58 28.62 3.04
C SER A 75 -22.54 28.60 4.23
N HIS A 76 -23.83 28.34 4.00
CA HIS A 76 -24.85 28.28 5.06
C HIS A 76 -24.89 26.92 5.76
N LYS A 77 -24.47 25.85 5.09
CA LYS A 77 -24.36 24.51 5.70
C LYS A 77 -23.00 24.29 6.35
N GLN A 78 -22.80 24.98 7.46
CA GLN A 78 -21.58 24.90 8.24
C GLN A 78 -21.62 23.73 9.22
N ARG A 79 -20.47 23.11 9.43
CA ARG A 79 -20.26 22.07 10.45
C ARG A 79 -19.05 22.44 11.30
N PRO A 80 -19.14 22.41 12.64
CA PRO A 80 -17.99 22.62 13.51
C PRO A 80 -16.87 21.62 13.22
N ILE A 81 -15.64 22.09 13.40
CA ILE A 81 -14.45 21.24 13.39
C ILE A 81 -13.72 21.37 14.73
N LYS A 82 -12.86 20.41 15.04
CA LYS A 82 -11.96 20.50 16.18
C LYS A 82 -10.63 19.82 15.92
N ARG A 83 -9.60 20.35 16.55
CA ARG A 83 -8.25 19.77 16.61
C ARG A 83 -8.06 19.07 17.94
N VAL A 84 -7.64 17.81 17.94
CA VAL A 84 -7.35 17.04 19.15
C VAL A 84 -5.88 16.64 19.15
N GLN A 85 -5.19 16.91 20.25
CA GLN A 85 -3.83 16.41 20.49
C GLN A 85 -3.92 14.93 20.86
N LEU A 86 -3.18 14.08 20.16
CA LEU A 86 -3.13 12.65 20.46
C LEU A 86 -2.09 12.38 21.55
N ASP A 87 -2.44 11.55 22.54
CA ASP A 87 -1.53 11.13 23.60
C ASP A 87 -0.34 10.35 23.05
N ARG A 88 0.80 10.44 23.76
CA ARG A 88 2.08 9.81 23.35
C ARG A 88 1.97 8.30 23.17
N ASP A 89 1.14 7.64 23.98
CA ASP A 89 1.01 6.18 23.96
C ASP A 89 0.19 5.68 22.76
N ARG A 90 -0.55 6.55 22.07
CA ARG A 90 -1.25 6.27 20.80
C ARG A 90 -2.05 4.95 20.79
N SER A 91 -2.39 4.41 21.97
CA SER A 91 -3.05 3.12 22.16
C SER A 91 -4.49 3.16 21.65
N SER A 92 -5.04 4.37 21.50
CA SER A 92 -6.32 4.71 20.89
C SER A 92 -6.24 5.06 19.41
N LEU A 93 -5.08 4.95 18.75
CA LEU A 93 -5.01 5.10 17.29
C LEU A 93 -5.89 4.04 16.63
N HIS A 94 -6.70 4.52 15.70
CA HIS A 94 -7.55 3.70 14.85
C HIS A 94 -6.68 2.69 14.12
N LEU A 95 -7.03 1.40 14.23
CA LEU A 95 -6.46 0.40 13.35
C LEU A 95 -7.18 0.50 12.01
N ARG A 96 -6.43 0.45 10.92
CA ARG A 96 -6.98 0.57 9.57
C ARG A 96 -7.67 -0.71 9.14
N GLU A 97 -8.90 -0.91 9.61
CA GLU A 97 -9.64 -2.16 9.43
C GLU A 97 -9.67 -2.59 7.96
N GLU A 98 -10.06 -1.72 7.03
CA GLU A 98 -10.11 -2.03 5.58
C GLU A 98 -8.76 -2.54 5.04
N ARG A 99 -7.64 -2.05 5.56
CA ARG A 99 -6.30 -2.45 5.08
C ARG A 99 -6.00 -3.91 5.41
N PHE A 100 -6.44 -4.37 6.57
CA PHE A 100 -6.19 -5.73 7.04
C PHE A 100 -7.33 -6.68 6.68
N SER A 101 -8.59 -6.23 6.69
CA SER A 101 -9.80 -7.06 6.56
C SER A 101 -10.21 -7.38 5.12
N LEU A 102 -9.80 -6.58 4.13
CA LEU A 102 -10.16 -6.81 2.73
C LEU A 102 -9.56 -8.12 2.22
N PRO A 103 -10.33 -8.91 1.42
CA PRO A 103 -9.86 -10.16 0.84
C PRO A 103 -8.52 -10.00 0.13
N VAL A 104 -7.64 -10.99 0.31
CA VAL A 104 -6.41 -11.09 -0.48
C VAL A 104 -6.79 -11.69 -1.83
N PRO A 105 -6.49 -11.00 -2.95
CA PRO A 105 -6.69 -11.58 -4.27
C PRO A 105 -5.73 -12.76 -4.44
N LEU A 106 -6.25 -13.86 -4.97
CA LEU A 106 -5.44 -15.03 -5.29
C LEU A 106 -5.52 -15.24 -6.80
N ALA A 107 -4.37 -15.44 -7.44
CA ALA A 107 -4.38 -16.02 -8.78
C ALA A 107 -4.78 -17.49 -8.66
N THR A 108 -5.99 -17.83 -9.12
CA THR A 108 -6.40 -19.24 -9.21
C THR A 108 -5.93 -19.83 -10.53
N SER A 109 -5.21 -20.95 -10.46
CA SER A 109 -4.79 -21.77 -11.61
C SER A 109 -5.93 -22.17 -12.58
N THR A 110 -7.19 -21.96 -12.22
CA THR A 110 -8.39 -22.35 -12.98
C THR A 110 -8.93 -21.32 -13.96
N GLN A 111 -8.37 -20.10 -14.03
CA GLN A 111 -8.52 -19.35 -15.28
C GLN A 111 -7.59 -20.05 -16.27
N ALA A 112 -8.15 -20.76 -17.25
CA ALA A 112 -7.41 -21.40 -18.32
C ALA A 112 -6.52 -20.35 -19.00
N ILE A 113 -5.26 -20.30 -18.56
CA ILE A 113 -4.22 -19.48 -19.15
C ILE A 113 -3.83 -20.23 -20.43
N ASP A 114 -3.97 -19.55 -21.55
CA ASP A 114 -3.48 -19.98 -22.85
C ASP A 114 -1.99 -20.35 -22.72
N ASP A 115 -1.64 -21.62 -22.96
CA ASP A 115 -0.32 -22.21 -22.69
C ASP A 115 0.86 -21.41 -23.32
N ASN A 116 0.58 -20.57 -24.33
CA ASN A 116 1.58 -19.69 -24.96
C ASN A 116 1.88 -18.40 -24.17
N ARG A 117 0.92 -17.88 -23.39
CA ARG A 117 1.16 -16.70 -22.53
C ARG A 117 1.97 -17.04 -21.29
N ASP A 118 1.88 -18.28 -20.81
CA ASP A 118 2.69 -18.78 -19.70
C ASP A 118 4.19 -18.66 -20.04
N VAL A 119 4.59 -19.05 -21.25
CA VAL A 119 6.01 -19.00 -21.65
C VAL A 119 6.52 -17.56 -21.76
N GLU A 120 5.78 -16.64 -22.38
CA GLU A 120 6.21 -15.23 -22.47
C GLU A 120 6.24 -14.54 -21.09
N MET A 121 5.24 -14.78 -20.24
CA MET A 121 5.18 -14.22 -18.89
C MET A 121 6.22 -14.82 -17.96
N GLU A 122 6.50 -16.11 -18.07
CA GLU A 122 7.55 -16.78 -17.29
C GLU A 122 8.94 -16.33 -17.75
N ILE A 123 9.15 -16.15 -19.06
CA ILE A 123 10.36 -15.52 -19.61
C ILE A 123 10.50 -14.07 -19.10
N LEU A 124 9.40 -13.31 -19.01
CA LEU A 124 9.37 -11.95 -18.46
C LEU A 124 9.80 -11.92 -16.98
N HIS A 125 9.22 -12.81 -16.15
CA HIS A 125 9.55 -12.91 -14.72
C HIS A 125 10.99 -13.37 -14.48
N VAL A 126 11.51 -14.25 -15.34
CA VAL A 126 12.90 -14.72 -15.33
C VAL A 126 13.86 -13.62 -15.81
N ARG A 127 13.50 -12.83 -16.84
CA ARG A 127 14.35 -11.77 -17.42
C ARG A 127 14.44 -10.50 -16.58
N ILE A 128 13.35 -10.04 -15.97
CA ILE A 128 13.30 -8.73 -15.27
C ILE A 128 13.61 -8.85 -13.77
N GLY A 129 13.74 -10.08 -13.26
CA GLY A 129 14.16 -10.34 -11.90
C GLY A 129 13.07 -9.97 -10.88
N ARG A 130 12.13 -10.90 -10.69
CA ARG A 130 11.20 -10.95 -9.55
C ARG A 130 10.43 -9.65 -9.28
N LEU A 131 10.15 -8.88 -10.33
CA LEU A 131 9.20 -7.78 -10.30
C LEU A 131 7.79 -8.32 -10.47
N GLY A 132 6.83 -7.72 -9.79
CA GLY A 132 5.42 -7.97 -10.03
C GLY A 132 5.04 -7.43 -11.39
N HIS A 133 4.01 -7.99 -12.01
CA HIS A 133 3.64 -7.72 -13.40
C HIS A 133 3.67 -6.23 -13.78
N PHE A 134 3.10 -5.35 -12.95
CA PHE A 134 3.09 -3.90 -13.19
C PHE A 134 4.48 -3.27 -13.27
N ALA A 135 5.36 -3.59 -12.31
CA ALA A 135 6.70 -3.04 -12.27
C ALA A 135 7.56 -3.60 -13.42
N ALA A 136 7.32 -4.85 -13.79
CA ALA A 136 7.95 -5.52 -14.92
C ALA A 136 7.61 -4.84 -16.26
N VAL A 137 6.32 -4.72 -16.58
CA VAL A 137 5.87 -4.11 -17.85
C VAL A 137 6.34 -2.66 -17.95
N TYR A 138 6.25 -1.88 -16.86
CA TYR A 138 6.76 -0.51 -16.87
C TYR A 138 8.29 -0.44 -17.09
N ALA A 139 9.06 -1.33 -16.46
CA ALA A 139 10.51 -1.37 -16.66
C ALA A 139 10.90 -1.70 -18.11
N GLU A 140 10.20 -2.65 -18.74
CA GLU A 140 10.48 -2.99 -20.14
C GLU A 140 10.05 -1.91 -21.12
N ASP A 141 8.82 -1.44 -21.02
CA ASP A 141 8.24 -0.56 -22.05
C ASP A 141 8.67 0.91 -21.91
N HIS A 142 9.00 1.33 -20.68
CA HIS A 142 9.16 2.74 -20.35
C HIS A 142 10.50 3.12 -19.73
N ILE A 143 11.35 2.15 -19.40
CA ILE A 143 12.67 2.41 -18.83
C ILE A 143 13.77 1.93 -19.75
N ASN A 144 13.73 0.66 -20.16
CA ASN A 144 14.79 0.05 -20.95
C ASN A 144 15.00 0.84 -22.25
N ASN A 145 16.25 1.20 -22.53
CA ASN A 145 16.69 1.97 -23.70
C ASN A 145 16.23 3.44 -23.78
N GLN A 146 15.62 4.00 -22.72
CA GLN A 146 15.16 5.41 -22.72
C GLN A 146 16.11 6.39 -22.02
N GLY A 147 17.22 5.91 -21.43
CA GLY A 147 18.23 6.77 -20.80
C GLY A 147 17.70 7.60 -19.61
N LYS A 148 16.63 7.12 -18.96
CA LYS A 148 16.00 7.81 -17.84
C LYS A 148 16.86 7.72 -16.57
N SER A 149 16.71 8.72 -15.71
CA SER A 149 17.19 8.69 -14.33
C SER A 149 16.09 8.24 -13.38
N LEU A 150 16.44 7.83 -12.16
CA LEU A 150 15.47 7.59 -11.10
C LEU A 150 14.64 8.84 -10.79
N ALA A 151 15.22 10.05 -10.92
CA ALA A 151 14.47 11.29 -10.77
C ALA A 151 13.35 11.45 -11.82
N ASP A 152 13.55 10.95 -13.03
CA ASP A 152 12.50 10.94 -14.07
C ASP A 152 11.38 9.98 -13.69
N VAL A 153 11.72 8.78 -13.17
CA VAL A 153 10.72 7.82 -12.67
C VAL A 153 9.94 8.40 -11.48
N VAL A 154 10.59 9.11 -10.55
CA VAL A 154 9.91 9.81 -9.45
C VAL A 154 8.97 10.91 -9.98
N GLN A 155 9.38 11.65 -11.01
CA GLN A 155 8.53 12.65 -11.64
C GLN A 155 7.31 12.01 -12.32
N GLU A 156 7.50 10.90 -13.03
CA GLU A 156 6.42 10.15 -13.65
C GLU A 156 5.44 9.59 -12.61
N ALA A 157 5.94 9.05 -11.48
CA ALA A 157 5.12 8.62 -10.36
C ALA A 157 4.25 9.76 -9.81
N ALA A 158 4.85 10.93 -9.57
CA ALA A 158 4.13 12.11 -9.09
C ALA A 158 3.03 12.57 -10.07
N ASN A 159 3.34 12.59 -11.37
CA ASN A 159 2.38 12.97 -12.42
C ASN A 159 1.23 11.96 -12.52
N GLY A 160 1.54 10.66 -12.44
CA GLY A 160 0.58 9.58 -12.46
C GLY A 160 -0.39 9.64 -11.29
N ILE A 161 0.11 9.87 -10.07
CA ILE A 161 -0.71 10.07 -8.87
C ILE A 161 -1.69 11.23 -9.05
N ILE A 162 -1.24 12.38 -9.59
CA ILE A 162 -2.12 13.53 -9.86
C ILE A 162 -3.22 13.15 -10.85
N LYS A 163 -2.87 12.44 -11.93
CA LYS A 163 -3.82 12.03 -12.96
C LYS A 163 -4.90 11.10 -12.40
N GLU A 164 -4.49 10.05 -11.69
CA GLU A 164 -5.41 9.08 -11.08
C GLU A 164 -6.29 9.73 -10.01
N GLY A 165 -5.71 10.56 -9.15
CA GLY A 165 -6.50 11.27 -8.13
C GLY A 165 -7.51 12.23 -8.74
N SER A 166 -7.17 12.93 -9.82
CA SER A 166 -8.11 13.80 -10.53
C SER A 166 -9.28 12.99 -11.13
N ALA A 167 -9.01 11.80 -11.67
CA ALA A 167 -10.08 10.92 -12.17
C ALA A 167 -11.04 10.44 -11.06
N LEU A 168 -10.61 10.49 -9.80
CA LEU A 168 -11.37 10.06 -8.62
C LEU A 168 -11.96 11.23 -7.82
N ASN A 169 -11.84 12.49 -8.29
CA ASN A 169 -12.19 13.70 -7.54
C ASN A 169 -11.43 13.83 -6.19
N LYS A 170 -10.14 13.46 -6.23
CA LYS A 170 -9.17 13.47 -5.12
C LYS A 170 -7.98 14.37 -5.44
N GLU A 171 -8.21 15.48 -6.12
CA GLU A 171 -7.16 16.35 -6.65
C GLU A 171 -6.26 16.94 -5.56
N LYS A 172 -6.82 17.33 -4.41
CA LYS A 172 -6.05 17.94 -3.31
C LYS A 172 -5.18 16.89 -2.65
N GLU A 173 -5.74 15.72 -2.34
CA GLU A 173 -5.00 14.58 -1.82
C GLU A 173 -3.86 14.18 -2.77
N ALA A 174 -4.14 14.07 -4.06
CA ALA A 174 -3.18 13.66 -5.07
C ALA A 174 -2.04 14.66 -5.25
N ARG A 175 -2.33 15.97 -5.23
CA ARG A 175 -1.30 17.01 -5.29
C ARG A 175 -0.41 17.01 -4.05
N TRP A 176 -0.98 16.76 -2.88
CA TRP A 176 -0.20 16.64 -1.64
C TRP A 176 0.76 15.44 -1.74
N LEU A 177 0.26 14.27 -2.14
CA LEU A 177 1.05 13.06 -2.33
C LEU A 177 2.17 13.25 -3.36
N ALA A 178 1.86 13.84 -4.51
CA ALA A 178 2.84 14.15 -5.55
C ALA A 178 3.91 15.14 -5.06
N ALA A 179 3.53 16.15 -4.26
CA ALA A 179 4.49 17.09 -3.68
C ALA A 179 5.50 16.40 -2.75
N GLN A 180 5.10 15.37 -2.00
CA GLN A 180 6.02 14.59 -1.16
C GLN A 180 7.09 13.89 -2.01
N LEU A 181 6.70 13.23 -3.11
CA LEU A 181 7.66 12.60 -4.03
C LEU A 181 8.60 13.60 -4.70
N LEU A 182 8.05 14.74 -5.14
CA LEU A 182 8.85 15.77 -5.80
C LEU A 182 9.87 16.42 -4.87
N ALA A 183 9.58 16.49 -3.56
CA ALA A 183 10.52 16.99 -2.57
C ALA A 183 11.79 16.12 -2.47
N VAL A 184 11.67 14.80 -2.67
CA VAL A 184 12.79 13.84 -2.62
C VAL A 184 13.35 13.47 -4.00
N LYS A 185 12.80 14.01 -5.09
CA LYS A 185 13.23 13.72 -6.47
C LYS A 185 14.73 13.93 -6.70
N HIS A 186 15.31 14.96 -6.09
CA HIS A 186 16.71 15.34 -6.31
C HIS A 186 17.71 14.25 -5.90
N PHE A 187 17.36 13.34 -4.99
CA PHE A 187 18.17 12.17 -4.62
C PHE A 187 18.33 11.16 -5.78
N GLY A 188 17.48 11.22 -6.81
CA GLY A 188 17.52 10.32 -7.97
C GLY A 188 18.19 10.86 -9.23
N LEU A 189 18.72 12.10 -9.23
CA LEU A 189 19.14 12.78 -10.47
C LEU A 189 20.28 12.08 -11.22
N ASN A 190 21.21 11.45 -10.50
CA ASN A 190 22.40 10.83 -11.08
C ASN A 190 22.37 9.30 -10.99
N ILE A 191 21.18 8.72 -10.79
CA ILE A 191 21.00 7.26 -10.73
C ILE A 191 20.35 6.85 -12.04
N ALA A 192 21.15 6.31 -12.95
CA ALA A 192 20.64 5.76 -14.20
C ALA A 192 19.77 4.53 -13.92
N THR A 193 18.74 4.33 -14.74
CA THR A 193 17.72 3.30 -14.49
C THR A 193 18.23 1.86 -14.67
N ASP A 194 19.27 1.65 -15.46
CA ASP A 194 20.03 0.39 -15.54
C ASP A 194 20.73 0.03 -14.21
N HIS A 195 20.90 1.00 -13.32
CA HIS A 195 21.43 0.85 -11.96
C HIS A 195 20.37 0.97 -10.85
N MET A 196 19.06 0.90 -11.16
CA MET A 196 17.96 0.95 -10.18
C MET A 196 17.88 -0.26 -9.22
N PHE A 197 18.96 -1.02 -9.05
CA PHE A 197 19.10 -2.01 -7.99
C PHE A 197 19.05 -1.37 -6.60
N ARG A 198 19.35 -0.07 -6.49
CA ARG A 198 19.34 0.67 -5.22
C ARG A 198 18.51 1.95 -5.34
N ILE A 199 17.52 2.08 -4.45
CA ILE A 199 16.67 3.25 -4.33
C ILE A 199 17.18 4.01 -3.10
N PRO A 200 17.51 5.31 -3.22
CA PRO A 200 17.88 6.13 -2.07
C PRO A 200 16.81 6.05 -0.97
N ALA A 201 17.25 5.98 0.29
CA ALA A 201 16.34 5.79 1.42
C ALA A 201 15.28 6.89 1.49
N GLU A 202 15.63 8.13 1.15
CA GLU A 202 14.71 9.26 1.14
C GLU A 202 13.54 9.06 0.15
N ILE A 203 13.82 8.51 -1.03
CA ILE A 203 12.79 8.19 -2.03
C ILE A 203 11.98 6.98 -1.56
N GLY A 204 12.68 5.93 -1.12
CA GLY A 204 12.08 4.67 -0.69
C GLY A 204 11.15 4.82 0.52
N ASP A 205 11.64 5.45 1.59
CA ASP A 205 10.88 5.74 2.81
C ASP A 205 9.64 6.57 2.49
N THR A 206 9.75 7.57 1.59
CA THR A 206 8.61 8.39 1.16
C THR A 206 7.55 7.54 0.48
N VAL A 207 7.94 6.69 -0.48
CA VAL A 207 7.00 5.82 -1.21
C VAL A 207 6.34 4.81 -0.29
N VAL A 208 7.09 4.18 0.61
CA VAL A 208 6.53 3.23 1.60
C VAL A 208 5.60 3.96 2.55
N HIS A 209 6.01 5.10 3.10
CA HIS A 209 5.18 5.89 3.99
C HIS A 209 3.85 6.29 3.32
N MET A 210 3.89 6.82 2.09
CA MET A 210 2.68 7.15 1.33
C MET A 210 1.78 5.94 1.11
N TYR A 211 2.36 4.75 0.82
CA TYR A 211 1.60 3.51 0.72
C TYR A 211 0.95 3.12 2.06
N THR A 212 1.53 3.51 3.20
CA THR A 212 0.95 3.32 4.54
C THR A 212 -0.06 4.39 4.96
N LEU A 213 -0.40 5.35 4.13
CA LEU A 213 -1.47 6.30 4.46
C LEU A 213 -2.82 5.75 3.96
N GLU A 214 -3.91 6.07 4.65
CA GLU A 214 -5.27 5.74 4.24
C GLU A 214 -5.73 6.65 3.10
N THR A 215 -5.19 6.39 1.91
CA THR A 215 -5.35 7.20 0.69
C THR A 215 -6.07 6.47 -0.43
N PHE A 216 -6.51 7.22 -1.46
CA PHE A 216 -6.94 6.58 -2.71
C PHE A 216 -5.81 5.78 -3.36
N LEU A 217 -4.56 6.20 -3.18
CA LEU A 217 -3.40 5.62 -3.85
C LEU A 217 -3.16 4.16 -3.44
N TYR A 218 -3.14 3.84 -2.14
CA TYR A 218 -2.94 2.44 -1.72
C TYR A 218 -4.11 1.56 -2.17
N LYS A 219 -5.36 2.08 -2.11
CA LYS A 219 -6.56 1.36 -2.56
C LYS A 219 -6.45 1.04 -4.04
N LEU A 220 -6.04 2.02 -4.84
CA LEU A 220 -5.90 1.90 -6.29
C LEU A 220 -4.76 0.96 -6.69
N VAL A 221 -3.58 1.13 -6.08
CA VAL A 221 -2.43 0.23 -6.23
C VAL A 221 -2.88 -1.20 -5.97
N ASN A 222 -3.40 -1.49 -4.77
CA ASN A 222 -3.81 -2.86 -4.44
C ASN A 222 -4.93 -3.36 -5.35
N SER A 223 -5.92 -2.53 -5.71
CA SER A 223 -7.02 -2.89 -6.63
C SER A 223 -6.52 -3.39 -7.98
N HIS A 224 -5.55 -2.69 -8.56
CA HIS A 224 -4.93 -3.09 -9.83
C HIS A 224 -4.08 -4.34 -9.70
N GLY A 225 -3.32 -4.48 -8.60
CA GLY A 225 -2.60 -5.73 -8.32
C GLY A 225 -3.54 -6.95 -8.18
N ARG A 226 -4.79 -6.74 -7.73
CA ARG A 226 -5.81 -7.81 -7.66
C ARG A 226 -6.27 -8.28 -9.05
N HIS A 227 -6.20 -7.41 -10.07
CA HIS A 227 -6.71 -7.65 -11.42
C HIS A 227 -5.59 -7.54 -12.46
N GLN A 228 -4.52 -8.32 -12.27
CA GLN A 228 -3.33 -8.29 -13.12
C GLN A 228 -3.60 -8.57 -14.61
N PHE A 229 -4.74 -9.17 -14.97
CA PHE A 229 -5.11 -9.44 -16.36
C PHE A 229 -5.95 -8.32 -17.00
N SER A 230 -6.36 -7.30 -16.26
CA SER A 230 -7.11 -6.13 -16.77
C SER A 230 -6.26 -4.87 -16.82
N VAL A 231 -4.94 -5.02 -16.87
CA VAL A 231 -3.99 -3.91 -16.85
C VAL A 231 -3.93 -3.28 -18.24
N THR A 232 -4.14 -1.96 -18.30
CA THR A 232 -4.04 -1.20 -19.55
C THR A 232 -2.71 -0.48 -19.63
N ASN A 233 -2.22 -0.20 -20.85
CA ASN A 233 -1.03 0.63 -21.06
C ASN A 233 -1.12 2.00 -20.34
N GLU A 234 -2.33 2.53 -20.20
CA GLU A 234 -2.54 3.78 -19.47
C GLU A 234 -2.29 3.60 -17.97
N THR A 235 -2.83 2.55 -17.36
CA THR A 235 -2.60 2.21 -15.95
C THR A 235 -1.12 1.94 -15.67
N VAL A 236 -0.41 1.28 -16.59
CA VAL A 236 1.04 1.07 -16.47
C VAL A 236 1.79 2.40 -16.46
N LYS A 237 1.43 3.34 -17.34
CA LYS A 237 2.07 4.67 -17.39
C LYS A 237 1.83 5.49 -16.12
N THR A 238 0.65 5.41 -15.53
CA THR A 238 0.30 6.22 -14.36
C THR A 238 0.76 5.60 -13.03
N LEU A 239 0.64 4.29 -12.86
CA LEU A 239 0.94 3.62 -11.59
C LEU A 239 2.24 2.80 -11.60
N GLY A 240 2.71 2.38 -12.77
CA GLY A 240 3.95 1.61 -12.95
C GLY A 240 5.18 2.24 -12.30
N PRO A 241 5.44 3.56 -12.45
CA PRO A 241 6.57 4.22 -11.79
C PRO A 241 6.54 4.07 -10.26
N PHE A 242 5.37 4.26 -9.64
CA PHE A 242 5.20 4.12 -8.18
C PHE A 242 5.39 2.66 -7.74
N TYR A 243 4.78 1.72 -8.47
CA TYR A 243 4.92 0.28 -8.26
C TYR A 243 6.38 -0.17 -8.28
N LEU A 244 7.13 0.28 -9.28
CA LEU A 244 8.53 -0.08 -9.46
C LEU A 244 9.38 0.41 -8.28
N ILE A 245 9.24 1.68 -7.88
CA ILE A 245 10.01 2.24 -6.76
C ILE A 245 9.68 1.49 -5.47
N LEU A 246 8.38 1.29 -5.17
CA LEU A 246 7.94 0.59 -3.96
C LEU A 246 8.52 -0.83 -3.93
N GLN A 247 8.35 -1.59 -5.00
CA GLN A 247 8.81 -2.97 -5.05
C GLN A 247 10.33 -3.09 -4.91
N ARG A 248 11.09 -2.29 -5.68
CA ARG A 248 12.56 -2.29 -5.62
C ARG A 248 13.08 -1.88 -4.26
N TYR A 249 12.44 -0.92 -3.59
CA TYR A 249 12.87 -0.49 -2.27
C TYR A 249 12.59 -1.56 -1.20
N LEU A 250 11.45 -2.26 -1.27
CA LEU A 250 11.17 -3.36 -0.35
C LEU A 250 12.24 -4.47 -0.40
N PHE A 251 12.84 -4.75 -1.56
CA PHE A 251 13.98 -5.68 -1.64
C PHE A 251 15.23 -5.22 -0.87
N GLN A 252 15.36 -3.92 -0.58
CA GLN A 252 16.53 -3.35 0.11
C GLN A 252 16.33 -3.24 1.61
N ILE A 253 15.09 -3.31 2.10
CA ILE A 253 14.80 -3.25 3.53
C ILE A 253 15.19 -4.60 4.15
N GLU A 254 16.26 -4.60 4.95
CA GLU A 254 16.66 -5.77 5.72
C GLU A 254 15.55 -6.18 6.69
N THR A 255 15.09 -7.42 6.57
CA THR A 255 14.20 -8.04 7.54
C THR A 255 15.03 -9.01 8.39
N LYS A 256 15.15 -8.75 9.69
CA LYS A 256 15.85 -9.64 10.62
C LYS A 256 14.83 -10.30 11.56
N ASN A 257 14.96 -11.61 11.75
CA ASN A 257 14.43 -12.35 12.90
C ASN A 257 12.90 -12.44 13.05
N PHE A 258 12.12 -12.39 11.95
CA PHE A 258 10.67 -12.63 12.00
C PHE A 258 10.26 -13.72 11.01
N PHE A 259 9.76 -14.83 11.54
CA PHE A 259 9.35 -15.98 10.75
C PHE A 259 7.84 -16.12 10.62
N THR A 260 7.02 -15.34 11.31
CA THR A 260 5.57 -15.47 11.21
C THR A 260 4.86 -14.13 11.26
N VAL A 261 3.92 -13.94 10.34
CA VAL A 261 3.04 -12.76 10.26
C VAL A 261 1.59 -13.18 10.10
N TYR A 262 0.69 -12.24 10.37
CA TYR A 262 -0.73 -12.50 10.55
C TYR A 262 -1.58 -11.53 9.73
N ARG A 263 -2.69 -12.00 9.17
CA ARG A 263 -3.69 -11.13 8.52
C ARG A 263 -5.09 -11.64 8.81
N GLY A 264 -5.91 -10.81 9.45
CA GLY A 264 -7.32 -11.11 9.67
C GLY A 264 -8.15 -10.71 8.46
N LEU A 265 -9.03 -11.57 7.97
CA LEU A 265 -9.81 -11.40 6.75
C LEU A 265 -11.27 -11.77 7.00
N SER A 266 -12.18 -11.13 6.27
CA SER A 266 -13.56 -11.59 6.15
C SER A 266 -13.71 -12.36 4.84
N LEU A 267 -13.84 -13.69 4.90
CA LEU A 267 -13.89 -14.56 3.73
C LEU A 267 -15.14 -15.44 3.72
N THR A 268 -15.73 -15.63 2.53
CA THR A 268 -16.74 -16.68 2.32
C THR A 268 -16.10 -18.07 2.31
N ASP A 269 -16.92 -19.11 2.45
CA ASP A 269 -16.44 -20.50 2.38
C ASP A 269 -15.70 -20.77 1.06
N GLU A 270 -16.23 -20.28 -0.07
CA GLU A 270 -15.62 -20.43 -1.39
C GLU A 270 -14.26 -19.73 -1.46
N GLN A 271 -14.16 -18.51 -0.91
CA GLN A 271 -12.90 -17.79 -0.85
C GLN A 271 -11.86 -18.50 0.03
N ARG A 272 -12.28 -19.13 1.14
CA ARG A 272 -11.37 -19.94 1.97
C ARG A 272 -10.86 -21.17 1.23
N GLN A 273 -11.68 -21.81 0.39
CA GLN A 273 -11.23 -22.94 -0.44
C GLN A 273 -10.12 -22.54 -1.41
N LEU A 274 -10.12 -21.29 -1.91
CA LEU A 274 -9.06 -20.81 -2.79
C LEU A 274 -7.68 -20.83 -2.11
N PHE A 275 -7.62 -20.64 -0.78
CA PHE A 275 -6.38 -20.74 0.00
C PHE A 275 -5.93 -22.19 0.26
N MET A 276 -6.75 -23.19 -0.06
CA MET A 276 -6.41 -24.60 0.13
C MET A 276 -5.80 -25.21 -1.13
N THR A 277 -5.52 -24.39 -2.15
CA THR A 277 -4.85 -24.85 -3.37
C THR A 277 -3.37 -25.12 -3.11
N LYS A 278 -2.77 -25.97 -3.96
CA LYS A 278 -1.36 -26.39 -3.82
C LYS A 278 -0.38 -25.21 -3.91
N ARG A 279 -0.73 -24.19 -4.68
CA ARG A 279 0.10 -23.01 -4.96
C ARG A 279 -0.78 -21.76 -4.92
N LEU A 280 -0.39 -20.81 -4.09
CA LEU A 280 -1.04 -19.51 -3.94
C LEU A 280 -0.07 -18.43 -4.35
N GLU A 281 -0.53 -17.49 -5.16
CA GLU A 281 0.22 -16.27 -5.45
C GLU A 281 -0.53 -15.07 -4.88
N PHE A 282 0.20 -14.22 -4.16
CA PHE A 282 -0.31 -12.90 -3.79
C PHE A 282 0.06 -11.92 -4.90
N THR A 283 -0.93 -11.58 -5.73
CA THR A 283 -0.73 -10.73 -6.91
C THR A 283 -0.62 -9.24 -6.58
N ALA A 284 -1.08 -8.85 -5.39
CA ALA A 284 -0.98 -7.50 -4.86
C ALA A 284 -0.07 -7.44 -3.63
N PHE A 285 0.44 -6.24 -3.32
CA PHE A 285 1.05 -5.97 -2.02
C PHE A 285 0.05 -6.32 -0.91
N THR A 286 0.51 -7.08 0.08
CA THR A 286 -0.37 -7.61 1.12
C THR A 286 0.17 -7.22 2.49
N SER A 287 -0.52 -6.29 3.15
CA SER A 287 -0.21 -5.88 4.51
C SER A 287 -0.51 -7.00 5.50
N THR A 288 0.45 -7.32 6.35
CA THR A 288 0.30 -8.25 7.46
C THR A 288 0.77 -7.57 8.73
N SER A 289 0.44 -8.14 9.88
CA SER A 289 0.93 -7.68 11.18
C SER A 289 1.86 -8.73 11.76
N LYS A 290 2.96 -8.31 12.39
CA LYS A 290 3.74 -9.18 13.27
C LYS A 290 3.01 -9.48 14.58
N ASN A 291 2.03 -8.65 14.93
CA ASN A 291 1.25 -8.77 16.15
C ASN A 291 -0.04 -9.56 15.90
N ARG A 292 -0.03 -10.84 16.30
CA ARG A 292 -1.19 -11.72 16.18
C ARG A 292 -2.45 -11.15 16.81
N VAL A 293 -2.35 -10.58 18.01
CA VAL A 293 -3.48 -10.04 18.77
C VAL A 293 -4.16 -8.89 18.01
N LYS A 294 -3.39 -8.11 17.24
CA LYS A 294 -3.93 -7.05 16.38
C LYS A 294 -4.61 -7.62 15.14
N ALA A 295 -3.97 -8.53 14.42
CA ALA A 295 -4.56 -9.17 13.24
C ALA A 295 -5.85 -9.95 13.57
N GLU A 296 -5.95 -10.53 14.76
CA GLU A 296 -7.13 -11.28 15.20
C GLU A 296 -8.38 -10.42 15.40
N GLN A 297 -8.25 -9.09 15.48
CA GLN A 297 -9.38 -8.17 15.63
C GLN A 297 -10.22 -8.06 14.36
N PHE A 298 -9.71 -8.50 13.21
CA PHE A 298 -10.35 -8.30 11.91
C PHE A 298 -10.93 -9.59 11.33
N GLY A 299 -12.18 -9.51 10.86
CA GLY A 299 -12.84 -10.55 10.09
C GLY A 299 -13.04 -11.89 10.81
N ASP A 300 -13.45 -12.90 10.04
CA ASP A 300 -13.82 -14.25 10.51
C ASP A 300 -12.73 -15.32 10.23
N THR A 301 -11.67 -14.92 9.55
CA THR A 301 -10.56 -15.77 9.14
C THR A 301 -9.23 -15.12 9.55
N LEU A 302 -8.25 -15.92 9.98
CA LEU A 302 -6.89 -15.48 10.25
C LEU A 302 -5.92 -16.29 9.39
N LEU A 303 -5.18 -15.59 8.54
CA LEU A 303 -3.99 -16.14 7.89
C LEU A 303 -2.83 -16.13 8.90
N VAL A 304 -2.20 -17.28 9.08
CA VAL A 304 -0.96 -17.47 9.83
C VAL A 304 0.12 -17.83 8.81
N ILE A 305 1.01 -16.90 8.51
CA ILE A 305 1.93 -17.01 7.38
C ILE A 305 3.35 -17.17 7.91
N ASP A 306 3.91 -18.36 7.69
CA ASP A 306 5.33 -18.65 7.91
C ASP A 306 6.15 -18.06 6.75
N LEU A 307 7.08 -17.18 7.10
CA LEU A 307 7.95 -16.45 6.18
C LEU A 307 9.31 -17.12 6.01
N GLU A 308 9.63 -18.16 6.78
CA GLU A 308 10.89 -18.87 6.65
C GLU A 308 10.97 -19.53 5.25
N PRO A 309 11.89 -19.08 4.38
CA PRO A 309 11.98 -19.64 3.05
C PRO A 309 12.48 -21.08 3.16
N GLU A 310 11.87 -21.98 2.40
CA GLU A 310 12.44 -23.31 2.21
C GLU A 310 13.70 -23.18 1.36
N LEU A 311 14.85 -23.29 2.02
CA LEU A 311 16.14 -23.30 1.37
C LEU A 311 16.43 -24.68 0.80
N SER A 312 16.85 -24.72 -0.46
CA SER A 312 17.60 -25.86 -1.00
C SER A 312 19.09 -25.58 -0.77
N ASP A 313 19.91 -26.63 -0.76
CA ASP A 313 21.37 -26.50 -0.62
C ASP A 313 21.92 -25.55 -1.70
N GLY A 314 22.52 -24.44 -1.25
CA GLY A 314 23.14 -23.42 -2.12
C GLY A 314 22.30 -22.16 -2.36
N ASP A 315 21.04 -22.11 -1.90
CA ASP A 315 20.19 -20.92 -2.08
C ASP A 315 20.39 -19.84 -1.02
N THR A 316 20.40 -18.59 -1.47
CA THR A 316 20.23 -17.43 -0.58
C THR A 316 18.78 -17.29 -0.14
N ALA A 317 18.55 -17.18 1.17
CA ALA A 317 17.22 -16.93 1.76
C ALA A 317 16.64 -15.62 1.22
N GLU A 318 15.56 -15.72 0.45
CA GLU A 318 14.83 -14.55 -0.02
C GLU A 318 13.53 -14.39 0.75
N TYR A 319 13.50 -13.36 1.60
CA TYR A 319 12.29 -12.97 2.30
C TYR A 319 11.26 -12.44 1.32
N CYS A 320 10.01 -12.82 1.47
CA CYS A 320 8.92 -12.42 0.58
C CYS A 320 8.33 -11.03 0.84
N GLY A 321 8.94 -10.24 1.72
CA GLY A 321 8.42 -8.96 2.16
C GLY A 321 9.41 -8.23 3.06
N SER A 322 8.91 -7.15 3.66
CA SER A 322 9.75 -6.27 4.48
C SER A 322 9.00 -5.77 5.73
N ASP A 323 9.73 -5.61 6.83
CA ASP A 323 9.23 -4.91 8.01
C ASP A 323 9.22 -3.40 7.78
N ILE A 324 8.01 -2.85 7.60
CA ILE A 324 7.80 -1.43 7.31
C ILE A 324 7.17 -0.68 8.48
N ALA A 325 7.06 -1.31 9.66
CA ALA A 325 6.38 -0.72 10.81
C ALA A 325 6.95 0.66 11.18
N HIS A 326 8.27 0.82 11.09
CA HIS A 326 8.96 2.07 11.41
C HIS A 326 8.71 3.21 10.41
N LEU A 327 8.18 2.90 9.22
CA LEU A 327 7.84 3.85 8.16
C LEU A 327 6.34 4.22 8.15
N SER A 328 5.53 3.50 8.91
CA SER A 328 4.09 3.75 9.07
C SER A 328 3.80 4.73 10.21
N ASP A 329 2.72 5.50 10.12
CA ASP A 329 2.19 6.28 11.25
C ASP A 329 1.45 5.42 12.28
N PHE A 330 1.13 4.19 11.91
CA PHE A 330 0.36 3.21 12.68
C PHE A 330 1.28 2.15 13.31
N LEU A 331 2.22 2.57 14.17
CA LEU A 331 3.20 1.65 14.78
C LEU A 331 2.61 0.40 15.41
N ASN A 332 1.46 0.57 16.07
CA ASN A 332 0.82 -0.49 16.83
C ASN A 332 0.29 -1.62 15.96
N GLU A 333 0.22 -1.42 14.64
CA GLU A 333 -0.10 -2.47 13.68
C GLU A 333 1.09 -3.37 13.40
N GLU A 334 2.32 -2.93 13.71
CA GLU A 334 3.56 -3.68 13.47
C GLU A 334 3.61 -4.24 12.04
N GLU A 335 3.31 -3.39 11.07
CA GLU A 335 3.05 -3.77 9.67
C GLU A 335 4.30 -4.41 9.02
N PHE A 336 4.09 -5.60 8.46
CA PHE A 336 4.99 -6.25 7.53
C PHE A 336 4.32 -6.28 6.15
N LEU A 337 5.03 -5.92 5.10
CA LEU A 337 4.47 -5.83 3.76
C LEU A 337 4.99 -6.96 2.88
N ILE A 338 4.11 -7.89 2.53
CA ILE A 338 4.40 -8.94 1.54
C ILE A 338 4.36 -8.31 0.15
N ARG A 339 5.38 -8.61 -0.67
CA ARG A 339 5.50 -8.11 -2.04
C ARG A 339 4.53 -8.83 -2.98
N THR A 340 4.13 -8.14 -4.04
CA THR A 340 3.42 -8.73 -5.18
C THR A 340 4.27 -9.82 -5.85
N GLY A 341 3.61 -10.85 -6.39
CA GLY A 341 4.26 -11.99 -7.05
C GLY A 341 4.86 -13.01 -6.08
N THR A 342 4.47 -12.97 -4.81
CA THR A 342 4.96 -13.92 -3.80
C THR A 342 4.14 -15.20 -3.80
N PHE A 343 4.81 -16.34 -3.73
CA PHE A 343 4.18 -17.65 -3.66
C PHE A 343 4.14 -18.24 -2.25
N PHE A 344 3.05 -18.95 -1.95
CA PHE A 344 2.82 -19.66 -0.70
C PHE A 344 2.23 -21.05 -0.96
N LYS A 345 2.53 -21.98 -0.06
CA LYS A 345 1.81 -23.26 0.02
C LYS A 345 0.85 -23.26 1.20
N PHE A 346 -0.29 -23.90 0.98
CA PHE A 346 -1.19 -24.28 2.06
C PHE A 346 -0.54 -25.35 2.95
N ILE A 347 -0.64 -25.18 4.27
CA ILE A 347 -0.16 -26.16 5.26
C ILE A 347 -1.34 -26.88 5.89
N LYS A 348 -2.29 -26.13 6.47
CA LYS A 348 -3.48 -26.68 7.12
C LYS A 348 -4.56 -25.62 7.34
N HIS A 349 -5.76 -26.10 7.62
CA HIS A 349 -6.93 -25.30 8.00
C HIS A 349 -7.51 -25.85 9.31
N GLU A 350 -7.84 -24.94 10.23
CA GLU A 350 -8.45 -25.27 11.51
C GLU A 350 -9.59 -24.29 11.80
N TYR A 351 -10.63 -24.74 12.51
CA TYR A 351 -11.64 -23.83 13.07
C TYR A 351 -11.47 -23.72 14.58
N ASN A 352 -11.19 -22.52 15.06
CA ASN A 352 -11.11 -22.23 16.48
C ASN A 352 -12.51 -21.87 17.00
N SER A 353 -13.16 -22.83 17.66
CA SER A 353 -14.53 -22.65 18.19
C SER A 353 -14.63 -21.59 19.29
N LYS A 354 -13.57 -21.37 20.08
CA LYS A 354 -13.55 -20.35 21.14
C LYS A 354 -13.53 -18.95 20.55
N MET A 355 -12.72 -18.75 19.51
CA MET A 355 -12.60 -17.48 18.80
C MET A 355 -13.66 -17.31 17.71
N LYS A 356 -14.40 -18.37 17.38
CA LYS A 356 -15.30 -18.47 16.22
C LYS A 356 -14.61 -18.05 14.92
N LYS A 357 -13.37 -18.51 14.73
CA LYS A 357 -12.50 -18.04 13.65
C LYS A 357 -11.87 -19.19 12.87
N HIS A 358 -11.80 -19.06 11.55
CA HIS A 358 -11.04 -19.97 10.70
C HIS A 358 -9.56 -19.59 10.73
N LEU A 359 -8.66 -20.56 10.89
CA LEU A 359 -7.22 -20.38 10.85
C LEU A 359 -6.69 -21.08 9.59
N ILE A 360 -6.01 -20.33 8.73
CA ILE A 360 -5.39 -20.85 7.51
C ILE A 360 -3.89 -20.65 7.64
N TYR A 361 -3.14 -21.75 7.63
CA TYR A 361 -1.70 -21.75 7.78
C TYR A 361 -1.04 -21.82 6.41
N LEU A 362 -0.18 -20.85 6.11
CA LEU A 362 0.56 -20.73 4.86
C LEU A 362 2.06 -20.74 5.13
N LYS A 363 2.86 -21.24 4.19
CA LYS A 363 4.33 -21.13 4.23
C LYS A 363 4.86 -20.54 2.94
N SER A 364 5.78 -19.58 3.04
CA SER A 364 6.44 -18.97 1.90
C SER A 364 7.26 -20.00 1.13
N ILE A 365 7.25 -19.88 -0.20
CA ILE A 365 8.04 -20.72 -1.10
C ILE A 365 8.98 -19.81 -1.90
N ASN A 366 10.23 -20.22 -2.06
CA ASN A 366 11.15 -19.50 -2.94
C ASN A 366 10.72 -19.66 -4.42
N GLY A 367 10.39 -18.54 -5.07
CA GLY A 367 9.84 -18.53 -6.43
C GLY A 367 10.82 -19.01 -7.50
N SER A 368 12.14 -18.87 -7.31
CA SER A 368 13.14 -19.23 -8.33
C SER A 368 13.30 -20.74 -8.52
N ASN A 369 13.24 -21.53 -7.45
CA ASN A 369 13.40 -22.98 -7.54
C ASN A 369 12.18 -23.66 -8.14
N PHE A 370 11.02 -23.05 -7.96
CA PHE A 370 9.76 -23.63 -8.40
C PHE A 370 9.46 -23.35 -9.87
N LEU A 371 9.71 -22.13 -10.38
CA LEU A 371 9.56 -21.83 -11.81
C LEU A 371 10.50 -22.70 -12.66
N ALA A 372 11.75 -22.92 -12.20
CA ALA A 372 12.68 -23.82 -12.87
C ALA A 372 12.21 -25.29 -12.87
N ALA A 373 11.65 -25.78 -11.76
CA ALA A 373 11.17 -27.16 -11.65
C ALA A 373 9.87 -27.43 -12.43
N ASP A 374 8.92 -26.50 -12.41
CA ASP A 374 7.64 -26.59 -13.15
C ASP A 374 7.88 -26.50 -14.66
N PHE A 375 8.75 -25.59 -15.10
CA PHE A 375 9.18 -25.47 -16.49
C PHE A 375 9.85 -26.76 -17.00
N MET A 376 10.79 -27.32 -16.23
CA MET A 376 11.47 -28.57 -16.60
C MET A 376 10.51 -29.78 -16.63
N SER A 377 9.50 -29.79 -15.77
CA SER A 377 8.45 -30.81 -15.72
C SER A 377 7.47 -30.75 -16.90
N ARG A 378 7.25 -29.58 -17.51
CA ARG A 378 6.36 -29.42 -18.67
C ARG A 378 7.08 -29.65 -20.01
N MET A 379 8.41 -29.58 -20.00
CA MET A 379 9.30 -29.88 -21.14
C MET A 379 9.62 -31.38 -21.31
N SER A 380 9.31 -32.19 -20.30
CA SER A 380 9.52 -33.65 -20.26
C SER A 380 8.21 -34.40 -20.47
#